data_AF-A0A358PZ95-F1
#
_entry.id   AF-A0A358PZ95-F1
#
_cell.length_a   1.000
_cell.length_b   1.000
_cell.length_c   1.000
_cell.angle_alpha   90.00
_cell.angle_beta   90.00
_cell.angle_gamma   90.00
#
_symmetry.space_group_name_H-M   'P 1'
#
loop_
_entity.id
_entity.type
_entity.pdbx_description
1 polymer ?
#
loop_
_entity_poly.entity_id
_entity_poly.type
_entity_poly.pdbx_seq_one_letter_code
_entity_poly.pdbx_strand_id
1 'polypeptide(L)' 'MGDNKNGWCPTGTCQGLFYTVRAWDTLFLIARRFGVTVQQIRDVNPQINNPNLIFIGQVICIPTVSPWDG' A
#
# COMPACT_ATOMS: atom_id res chain seq x y z
N MET A 1 -27.58 -10.13 8.90
CA MET A 1 -26.19 -10.18 9.40
C MET A 1 -25.36 -10.78 8.27
N GLY A 2 -25.12 -9.99 7.22
CA GLY A 2 -24.57 -10.46 5.94
C GLY A 2 -23.07 -10.20 5.84
N ASP A 3 -22.34 -11.28 5.65
CA ASP A 3 -21.03 -11.52 5.04
C ASP A 3 -20.35 -10.42 4.20
N ASN A 4 -19.02 -10.24 4.39
CA ASN A 4 -17.98 -10.49 3.37
C ASN A 4 -16.60 -10.48 4.09
N LYS A 5 -15.74 -11.51 4.04
CA LYS A 5 -14.78 -11.93 2.99
C LYS A 5 -13.51 -11.07 2.82
N ASN A 6 -13.22 -10.11 3.70
CA ASN A 6 -11.95 -9.38 3.75
C ASN A 6 -11.06 -9.86 4.91
N GLY A 7 -10.72 -11.16 4.88
CA GLY A 7 -9.84 -11.88 5.80
C GLY A 7 -8.76 -11.00 6.42
N TRP A 8 -9.06 -10.57 7.64
CA TRP A 8 -8.27 -9.75 8.53
C TRP A 8 -6.97 -10.49 8.84
N CYS A 9 -5.85 -10.10 8.22
CA CYS A 9 -4.54 -10.57 8.67
C CYS A 9 -4.19 -9.79 9.94
N PRO A 10 -4.12 -10.43 11.13
CA PRO A 10 -3.98 -9.74 12.39
C PRO A 10 -2.51 -9.70 12.79
N THR A 11 -1.76 -8.69 12.33
CA THR A 11 -0.56 -8.14 13.00
C THR A 11 -0.07 -6.86 12.30
N GLY A 12 -0.17 -5.70 12.97
CA GLY A 12 0.70 -4.54 12.70
C GLY A 12 0.34 -3.59 11.53
N THR A 13 -0.85 -2.98 11.61
CA THR A 13 -1.24 -1.64 11.08
C THR A 13 -1.11 -1.29 9.60
N CYS A 14 -0.93 -2.24 8.68
CA CYS A 14 -1.24 -1.99 7.26
C CYS A 14 -2.68 -2.45 6.99
N GLN A 15 -3.64 -1.53 6.78
CA GLN A 15 -4.97 -1.87 6.24
C GLN A 15 -4.87 -2.11 4.73
N GLY A 16 -4.08 -3.11 4.35
CA GLY A 16 -3.78 -3.40 2.96
C GLY A 16 -2.76 -4.53 2.76
N LEU A 17 -2.08 -4.49 1.62
CA LEU A 17 -1.10 -5.50 1.18
C LEU A 17 0.33 -5.01 1.43
N PHE A 18 1.19 -5.87 1.98
CA PHE A 18 2.63 -5.60 1.97
C PHE A 18 3.25 -5.91 0.60
N TYR A 19 3.99 -4.94 0.06
CA TYR A 19 4.69 -5.06 -1.20
C TYR A 19 6.20 -4.86 -1.00
N THR A 20 6.99 -5.80 -1.50
CA THR A 20 8.45 -5.67 -1.57
C THR A 20 8.82 -4.99 -2.88
N VAL A 21 9.41 -3.80 -2.77
CA VAL A 21 9.89 -2.99 -3.89
C VAL A 21 10.91 -3.77 -4.72
N ARG A 22 10.72 -3.76 -6.05
CA ARG A 22 11.56 -4.46 -7.02
C ARG A 22 12.42 -3.48 -7.82
N ALA A 23 13.40 -4.02 -8.55
CA ALA A 23 14.19 -3.23 -9.47
C ALA A 23 13.27 -2.47 -10.45
N TRP A 24 13.56 -1.19 -10.65
CA TRP A 24 12.83 -0.26 -11.52
C TRP A 24 11.44 0.17 -11.04
N ASP A 25 11.01 -0.24 -9.86
CA ASP A 25 9.79 0.30 -9.27
C ASP A 25 9.93 1.78 -8.93
N THR A 26 8.84 2.51 -9.11
CA THR A 26 8.63 3.83 -8.52
C THR A 26 7.31 3.79 -7.77
N LEU A 27 7.10 4.68 -6.79
CA LEU A 27 5.80 4.78 -6.12
C LEU A 27 4.66 5.01 -7.10
N PHE A 28 4.91 5.75 -8.19
CA PHE A 28 3.91 5.97 -9.24
C PHE A 28 3.50 4.67 -9.95
N LEU A 29 4.47 3.85 -10.37
CA LEU A 29 4.18 2.58 -11.05
C LEU A 29 3.47 1.58 -10.12
N ILE A 30 3.89 1.55 -8.85
CA ILE A 30 3.25 0.74 -7.81
C ILE A 30 1.80 1.20 -7.60
N ALA A 31 1.59 2.50 -7.38
CA ALA A 31 0.26 3.08 -7.18
C ALA A 31 -0.68 2.73 -8.35
N ARG A 32 -0.22 2.93 -9.60
CA ARG A 32 -0.98 2.59 -10.80
C ARG A 32 -1.32 1.11 -10.88
N ARG A 33 -0.39 0.23 -10.49
CA ARG A 33 -0.60 -1.22 -10.50
C ARG A 33 -1.69 -1.66 -9.54
N PHE A 34 -1.78 -1.02 -8.38
CA PHE A 34 -2.72 -1.38 -7.32
C PHE A 34 -4.00 -0.53 -7.31
N GLY A 35 -4.15 0.40 -8.26
CA GLY A 35 -5.34 1.25 -8.36
C GLY A 35 -5.46 2.24 -7.20
N VAL A 36 -4.34 2.65 -6.61
CA VAL A 36 -4.27 3.66 -5.54
C VAL A 36 -3.48 4.87 -6.00
N THR A 37 -3.48 5.94 -5.21
CA THR A 37 -2.64 7.11 -5.44
C THR A 37 -1.31 7.00 -4.70
N VAL A 38 -0.29 7.71 -5.18
CA VAL A 38 0.99 7.83 -4.46
C VAL A 38 0.76 8.43 -3.06
N GLN A 39 -0.17 9.37 -2.93
CA GLN A 39 -0.49 9.99 -1.64
C GLN A 39 -1.04 8.97 -0.66
N GLN A 40 -2.01 8.14 -1.07
CA GLN A 40 -2.55 7.06 -0.24
C GLN A 40 -1.46 6.08 0.21
N ILE A 41 -0.50 5.73 -0.65
CA ILE A 41 0.64 4.91 -0.24
C ILE A 41 1.47 5.65 0.83
N ARG A 42 1.75 6.94 0.67
CA ARG A 42 2.54 7.70 1.65
C ARG A 42 1.86 7.83 3.01
N ASP A 43 0.55 8.02 3.03
CA ASP A 43 -0.22 8.20 4.27
C ASP A 43 -0.12 6.98 5.19
N VAL A 44 0.01 5.78 4.62
CA VAL A 44 0.18 4.51 5.35
C VAL A 44 1.64 4.05 5.47
N ASN A 45 2.60 4.86 5.01
CA ASN A 45 4.04 4.60 5.12
C ASN A 45 4.80 5.83 5.65
N PRO A 46 4.63 6.20 6.94
CA PRO A 46 5.28 7.37 7.53
C PRO A 46 6.82 7.31 7.51
N GLN A 47 7.40 6.13 7.30
CA GLN A 47 8.84 5.91 7.12
C GLN A 47 9.38 6.40 5.75
N ILE A 48 8.51 6.75 4.79
CA ILE A 48 8.92 7.27 3.48
C ILE A 48 8.92 8.80 3.51
N ASN A 49 10.06 9.38 3.88
CA ASN A 49 10.22 10.84 3.97
C ASN A 49 10.28 11.49 2.58
N ASN A 50 10.89 10.82 1.60
CA ASN A 50 10.99 11.29 0.22
C ASN A 50 10.33 10.26 -0.73
N PRO A 51 9.19 10.59 -1.37
CA PRO A 51 8.48 9.66 -2.23
C PRO A 51 9.22 9.28 -3.52
N ASN A 52 10.27 10.03 -3.88
CA ASN A 52 11.12 9.70 -5.02
C ASN A 52 12.26 8.73 -4.65
N LEU A 53 12.41 8.40 -3.36
CA LEU A 53 13.44 7.50 -2.86
C LEU A 53 12.80 6.29 -2.18
N ILE A 54 12.68 5.21 -2.95
CA ILE A 54 12.37 3.86 -2.45
C ILE A 54 13.47 2.91 -2.88
N PHE A 55 13.75 1.89 -2.08
CA PHE A 55 14.87 0.99 -2.28
C PHE A 55 14.40 -0.43 -2.64
N ILE A 56 15.15 -1.11 -3.52
CA ILE A 56 14.89 -2.52 -3.83
C ILE A 56 14.95 -3.34 -2.52
N GLY A 57 13.98 -4.22 -2.32
CA GLY A 57 13.85 -5.01 -1.10
C GLY A 57 13.13 -4.29 0.05
N GLN A 58 12.88 -2.98 -0.06
CA GLN A 58 12.07 -2.26 0.92
C GLN A 58 10.63 -2.80 0.93
N VAL A 59 10.10 -3.06 2.12
CA VAL A 59 8.69 -3.46 2.29
C VAL A 59 7.86 -2.21 2.57
N ILE A 60 6.80 -2.03 1.80
CA ILE A 60 5.85 -0.91 1.95
C ILE A 60 4.42 -1.45 2.06
N CYS A 61 3.57 -0.71 2.76
CA CYS A 61 2.13 -0.97 2.82
C CYS A 61 1.44 -0.37 1.59
N ILE A 62 0.59 -1.14 0.92
CA ILE A 62 -0.29 -0.67 -0.15
C ILE A 62 -1.72 -0.72 0.40
N PRO A 63 -2.40 0.41 0.62
CA PRO A 63 -3.72 0.40 1.22
C PRO A 63 -4.72 -0.30 0.28
N THR A 64 -5.62 -1.09 0.84
CA THR A 64 -6.78 -1.56 0.10
C THR A 64 -7.85 -0.48 0.15
N VAL A 65 -8.05 0.25 -0.94
CA VAL A 65 -9.25 1.08 -1.06
C VAL A 65 -10.45 0.13 -1.10
N SER A 66 -11.23 0.11 -0.02
CA SER A 66 -12.55 -0.52 -0.08
C SER A 66 -13.42 0.38 -0.94
N PRO A 67 -14.13 -0.13 -1.97
CA PRO A 67 -14.96 0.70 -2.85
C PRO A 67 -16.10 1.48 -2.16
N TRP A 68 -16.25 1.33 -0.84
CA TRP A 68 -17.29 1.92 0.00
C TRP A 68 -16.75 2.90 1.05
N ASP A 69 -15.44 3.20 1.03
CA ASP A 69 -14.78 4.14 1.96
C ASP A 69 -14.61 5.55 1.36
N GLY A 70 -15.66 6.04 0.68
CA GLY A 70 -15.71 7.39 0.09
C GLY A 70 -16.51 7.47 -1.20
#